data_AF-A0A1I7E9Z0-F1
#
_entry.id   AF-A0A1I7E9Z0-F1
#
_cell.length_a   1.000
_cell.length_b   1.000
_cell.length_c   1.000
_cell.angle_alpha   90.00
_cell.angle_beta   90.00
_cell.angle_gamma   90.00
#
_symmetry.space_group_name_H-M   'P 1'
#
loop_
_entity.id
_entity.type
_entity.pdbx_description
1 polymer ?
#
loop_
_entity_poly.entity_id
_entity_poly.type
_entity_poly.pdbx_seq_one_letter_code
_entity_poly.pdbx_strand_id
1 'polypeptide(L)'
;MTMKPKARKFRIRRNPDTATDLPDIGSEAPGASASAQTPKPADTAAVAPKVSVRSKSAAAPPAAATPPDSDPPLTRAASEIDAIQNEGLTGRQLRMARRVAQKHDLPATSDYDAVRLLRQHGIDPFKRAQMLELVVPQGGAEPHEGGAPGAFASLPDPEREDSEKAAQPRQVQLPQTVPRGAQSLPSTELSPAEMRNRQISEIQRDIARRRRRKLAMLLARLTAFVLLPTALVGFYFYKIATPMYSAKSEFLILQADNVGGGGLGGLLTGTQFATSQDSIAVQSYLQSKDAMLRLDRDLGFQAEFSQDWIDPIQRLPADASNETAYKTYRKNVKIGYDPTEGVIRMEVIAPDPQISAAFSTNLISYAEDRVNNLSHQKRGDQMQDAMQGFENAQKERRKAQESLVQLQQKGAILDPEGVIAGLRSQINNIEIQLQEKQLQLAALLDNTRPNQAKVDGARGDIGRLQDLLDRLNARMIDASNGENSLAQLSVRIQMAQADLATRDMMLQSALQQVEQTRMEANRQVRYLTVSVNPVPSQDPSYPRKFEDTILAFLIFSGIYLMISLTASILREQVTS
;
A
#
# COMPACT_ATOMS: atom_id res chain seq x y z
N MET A 1 23.70 -21.12 48.43
CA MET A 1 23.67 -19.81 47.75
C MET A 1 22.58 -19.86 46.69
N THR A 2 21.45 -19.22 46.98
CA THR A 2 20.21 -19.24 46.19
C THR A 2 20.08 -17.94 45.41
N MET A 3 20.06 -18.00 44.08
CA MET A 3 19.90 -16.82 43.22
C MET A 3 18.45 -16.74 42.73
N LYS A 4 17.74 -15.68 43.13
CA LYS A 4 16.34 -15.39 42.74
C LYS A 4 16.28 -14.83 41.30
N PRO A 5 15.31 -15.23 40.45
CA PRO A 5 15.09 -14.59 39.17
C PRO A 5 14.33 -13.25 39.31
N LYS A 6 14.79 -12.22 38.58
CA LYS A 6 14.17 -10.89 38.49
C LYS A 6 13.05 -10.88 37.45
N ALA A 7 11.81 -10.60 37.87
CA ALA A 7 10.68 -10.33 36.98
C ALA A 7 10.72 -8.89 36.43
N ARG A 8 10.50 -8.71 35.11
CA ARG A 8 10.36 -7.40 34.46
C ARG A 8 8.90 -6.95 34.54
N LYS A 9 8.65 -5.78 35.13
CA LYS A 9 7.33 -5.14 35.27
C LYS A 9 6.80 -4.67 33.90
N PHE A 10 5.60 -5.11 33.53
CA PHE A 10 4.78 -4.49 32.48
C PHE A 10 3.94 -3.37 33.08
N ARG A 11 3.89 -2.21 32.40
CA ARG A 11 3.11 -1.04 32.81
C ARG A 11 1.90 -0.93 31.89
N ILE A 12 0.75 -1.41 32.35
CA ILE A 12 -0.56 -1.19 31.73
C ILE A 12 -1.09 0.12 32.33
N ARG A 13 -1.36 1.13 31.51
CA ARG A 13 -2.13 2.31 31.91
C ARG A 13 -3.61 2.03 31.66
N ARG A 14 -4.38 2.14 32.73
CA ARG A 14 -5.83 2.00 32.83
C ARG A 14 -6.43 3.41 32.72
N ASN A 15 -7.35 3.64 31.79
CA ASN A 15 -8.17 4.86 31.75
C ASN A 15 -9.26 4.77 32.83
N PRO A 16 -9.55 5.85 33.57
CA PRO A 16 -10.69 5.91 34.47
C PRO A 16 -11.83 6.69 33.79
N ASP A 17 -12.96 6.03 33.52
CA ASP A 17 -14.25 6.70 33.37
C ASP A 17 -15.35 5.64 33.56
N THR A 18 -15.85 5.55 34.79
CA THR A 18 -17.10 4.88 35.13
C THR A 18 -17.93 5.90 35.91
N ALA A 19 -18.74 6.66 35.19
CA ALA A 19 -19.89 7.34 35.75
C ALA A 19 -21.14 6.57 35.30
N THR A 20 -21.77 5.95 36.29
CA THR A 20 -23.15 5.45 36.30
C THR A 20 -24.11 6.53 35.83
N ASP A 21 -24.95 6.21 34.83
CA ASP A 21 -26.25 6.86 34.68
C ASP A 21 -27.30 5.82 34.23
N LEU A 22 -28.33 5.69 35.05
CA LEU A 22 -29.58 4.97 34.82
C LEU A 22 -30.50 5.86 33.98
N PRO A 23 -31.34 5.34 33.08
CA PRO A 23 -32.53 6.05 32.65
C PRO A 23 -33.73 5.62 33.50
N ASP A 24 -34.27 6.62 34.19
CA ASP A 24 -35.52 6.64 34.92
C ASP A 24 -36.72 6.65 33.94
N ILE A 25 -37.82 6.06 34.39
CA ILE A 25 -39.07 5.89 33.64
C ILE A 25 -39.98 7.05 34.02
N GLY A 26 -40.29 7.92 33.05
CA GLY A 26 -41.13 9.10 33.26
C GLY A 26 -42.09 9.36 32.10
N SER A 27 -43.34 8.99 32.35
CA SER A 27 -44.59 9.22 31.60
C SER A 27 -44.83 10.63 31.05
N GLU A 28 -45.33 10.72 29.82
CA GLU A 28 -46.35 11.70 29.41
C GLU A 28 -47.08 11.26 28.12
N ALA A 29 -48.41 11.43 28.11
CA ALA A 29 -49.33 11.26 26.99
C ALA A 29 -50.19 12.54 26.89
N PRO A 30 -51.14 12.71 25.95
CA PRO A 30 -51.17 12.39 24.51
C PRO A 30 -51.48 13.66 23.66
N GLY A 31 -51.29 13.59 22.33
CA GLY A 31 -51.66 14.70 21.43
C GLY A 31 -51.98 14.23 20.01
N ALA A 32 -53.22 14.45 19.59
CA ALA A 32 -53.87 13.95 18.38
C ALA A 32 -53.43 14.64 17.07
N SER A 33 -53.59 13.92 15.95
CA SER A 33 -54.22 14.32 14.66
C SER A 33 -53.76 13.35 13.54
N ALA A 34 -54.64 12.46 13.07
CA ALA A 34 -55.33 12.55 11.77
C ALA A 34 -54.38 12.87 10.59
N SER A 35 -54.15 11.98 9.63
CA SER A 35 -55.06 11.78 8.49
C SER A 35 -54.72 10.52 7.70
N ALA A 36 -55.77 9.83 7.24
CA ALA A 36 -55.75 8.69 6.35
C ALA A 36 -55.41 9.06 4.90
N GLN A 37 -54.82 8.14 4.13
CA GLN A 37 -55.40 7.68 2.86
C GLN A 37 -54.72 6.42 2.32
N THR A 38 -55.58 5.52 1.86
CA THR A 38 -55.38 4.16 1.36
C THR A 38 -54.82 4.11 -0.07
N PRO A 39 -54.36 2.92 -0.54
CA PRO A 39 -53.66 2.73 -1.80
C PRO A 39 -54.55 2.18 -2.93
N LYS A 40 -54.09 2.28 -4.20
CA LYS A 40 -54.46 1.29 -5.24
C LYS A 40 -53.42 1.23 -6.39
N PRO A 41 -53.28 0.07 -7.08
CA PRO A 41 -52.16 -0.32 -7.94
C PRO A 41 -52.54 -0.44 -9.45
N ALA A 42 -51.67 -1.10 -10.22
CA ALA A 42 -51.77 -1.60 -11.61
C ALA A 42 -51.07 -0.70 -12.66
N ASP A 43 -50.41 -1.17 -13.73
CA ASP A 43 -50.15 -2.53 -14.24
C ASP A 43 -49.09 -2.46 -15.37
N THR A 44 -48.38 -3.58 -15.55
CA THR A 44 -47.82 -4.20 -16.79
C THR A 44 -47.21 -3.42 -17.98
N ALA A 45 -46.15 -4.05 -18.51
CA ALA A 45 -45.86 -4.37 -19.93
C ALA A 45 -44.65 -3.71 -20.63
N ALA A 46 -43.57 -4.49 -20.72
CA ALA A 46 -42.86 -4.97 -21.91
C ALA A 46 -42.46 -4.04 -23.10
N VAL A 47 -41.22 -4.26 -23.56
CA VAL A 47 -40.74 -4.46 -24.96
C VAL A 47 -39.40 -3.74 -25.27
N ALA A 48 -38.49 -4.59 -25.74
CA ALA A 48 -37.13 -4.53 -26.29
C ALA A 48 -36.73 -3.37 -27.27
N PRO A 49 -35.43 -3.26 -27.62
CA PRO A 49 -34.75 -2.03 -28.03
C PRO A 49 -34.62 -1.86 -29.55
N LYS A 50 -34.27 -0.64 -30.00
CA LYS A 50 -33.93 -0.37 -31.41
C LYS A 50 -32.58 0.33 -31.57
N VAL A 51 -31.80 -0.24 -32.48
CA VAL A 51 -30.54 0.21 -33.05
C VAL A 51 -30.80 1.13 -34.27
N SER A 52 -29.99 2.19 -34.44
CA SER A 52 -29.65 2.82 -35.74
C SER A 52 -28.52 3.84 -35.51
N VAL A 53 -27.27 3.62 -35.91
CA VAL A 53 -26.65 3.78 -37.25
C VAL A 53 -26.65 5.23 -37.79
N ARG A 54 -25.50 5.90 -37.60
CA ARG A 54 -24.62 6.55 -38.61
C ARG A 54 -25.27 7.35 -39.76
N SER A 55 -25.05 8.69 -39.80
CA SER A 55 -24.12 9.39 -40.74
C SER A 55 -24.52 10.82 -41.19
N LYS A 56 -23.49 11.69 -41.16
CA LYS A 56 -23.05 12.70 -42.17
C LYS A 56 -23.73 14.09 -42.32
N SER A 57 -22.81 15.05 -42.54
CA SER A 57 -22.89 16.34 -43.27
C SER A 57 -23.26 17.56 -42.41
N ALA A 58 -22.33 18.43 -42.00
CA ALA A 58 -21.58 19.48 -42.74
C ALA A 58 -22.39 20.78 -42.97
N ALA A 59 -21.93 21.88 -42.35
CA ALA A 59 -21.90 23.29 -42.82
C ALA A 59 -22.00 24.27 -41.62
N ALA A 60 -21.11 25.26 -41.58
CA ALA A 60 -21.01 26.37 -40.61
C ALA A 60 -21.78 27.63 -41.10
N PRO A 61 -21.78 28.80 -40.42
CA PRO A 61 -21.62 29.20 -39.00
C PRO A 61 -22.87 30.02 -38.50
N PRO A 62 -22.97 30.53 -37.23
CA PRO A 62 -22.32 31.80 -36.85
C PRO A 62 -21.92 31.96 -35.35
N ALA A 63 -21.05 32.96 -35.13
CA ALA A 63 -20.95 33.88 -33.99
C ALA A 63 -20.87 33.38 -32.52
N ALA A 64 -19.70 33.69 -31.94
CA ALA A 64 -19.49 34.37 -30.65
C ALA A 64 -20.12 33.79 -29.37
N ALA A 65 -19.29 33.12 -28.57
CA ALA A 65 -19.38 33.15 -27.11
C ALA A 65 -17.98 32.95 -26.50
N THR A 66 -17.54 33.96 -25.76
CA THR A 66 -16.38 33.92 -24.85
C THR A 66 -16.56 32.84 -23.78
N PRO A 67 -15.50 32.17 -23.34
CA PRO A 67 -15.45 31.63 -21.98
C PRO A 67 -14.26 32.16 -21.16
N PRO A 68 -14.36 32.08 -19.82
CA PRO A 68 -13.45 32.69 -18.87
C PRO A 68 -12.19 31.86 -18.63
N ASP A 69 -11.12 32.56 -18.25
CA ASP A 69 -9.83 32.06 -17.80
C ASP A 69 -9.92 30.89 -16.82
N SER A 70 -9.39 29.73 -17.20
CA SER A 70 -8.71 28.78 -16.30
C SER A 70 -8.07 27.63 -17.08
N ASP A 71 -7.05 27.95 -17.87
CA ASP A 71 -6.12 26.93 -18.37
C ASP A 71 -5.07 26.60 -17.29
N PRO A 72 -4.79 25.31 -17.02
CA PRO A 72 -3.74 24.93 -16.07
C PRO A 72 -2.37 25.49 -16.50
N PRO A 73 -1.47 25.80 -15.55
CA PRO A 73 -0.19 26.47 -15.85
C PRO A 73 0.70 25.70 -16.85
N LEU A 74 0.50 24.39 -17.00
CA LEU A 74 1.24 23.54 -17.93
C LEU A 74 0.81 23.72 -19.40
N THR A 75 -0.48 23.97 -19.68
CA THR A 75 -0.97 24.20 -21.05
C THR A 75 -0.55 25.57 -21.59
N ARG A 76 -0.45 26.59 -20.71
CA ARG A 76 0.10 27.90 -21.09
C ARG A 76 1.60 27.85 -21.38
N ALA A 77 2.37 27.11 -20.59
CA ALA A 77 3.81 26.94 -20.84
C ALA A 77 4.07 26.21 -22.17
N ALA A 78 3.26 25.20 -22.51
CA ALA A 78 3.37 24.49 -23.78
C ALA A 78 3.03 25.39 -24.98
N SER A 79 1.95 26.17 -24.91
CA SER A 79 1.55 27.07 -26.00
C SER A 79 2.55 28.23 -26.21
N GLU A 80 3.16 28.75 -25.13
CA GLU A 80 4.25 29.72 -25.22
C GLU A 80 5.51 29.13 -25.88
N ILE A 81 5.86 27.87 -25.58
CA ILE A 81 7.00 27.19 -26.20
C ILE A 81 6.77 26.96 -27.69
N ASP A 82 5.55 26.58 -28.09
CA ASP A 82 5.19 26.40 -29.50
C ASP A 82 5.19 27.72 -30.27
N ALA A 83 4.73 28.82 -29.65
CA ALA A 83 4.85 30.15 -30.22
C ALA A 83 6.32 30.54 -30.47
N ILE A 84 7.23 30.25 -29.53
CA ILE A 84 8.66 30.53 -29.67
C ILE A 84 9.32 29.63 -30.73
N GLN A 85 8.88 28.37 -30.88
CA GLN A 85 9.37 27.51 -31.96
C GLN A 85 9.03 28.07 -33.35
N ASN A 86 7.84 28.67 -33.49
CA ASN A 86 7.38 29.27 -34.74
C ASN A 86 8.10 30.60 -35.10
N GLU A 87 8.88 31.19 -34.19
CA GLU A 87 9.67 32.39 -34.46
C GLU A 87 10.95 32.11 -35.27
N GLY A 88 11.27 30.84 -35.55
CA GLY A 88 12.39 30.47 -36.45
C GLY A 88 13.77 30.80 -35.88
N LEU A 89 13.94 30.73 -34.56
CA LEU A 89 15.22 31.00 -33.88
C LEU A 89 16.32 30.04 -34.34
N THR A 90 17.49 30.61 -34.68
CA THR A 90 18.64 29.80 -35.10
C THR A 90 19.24 29.01 -33.93
N GLY A 91 19.85 27.86 -34.20
CA GLY A 91 20.50 27.04 -33.16
C GLY A 91 21.66 27.76 -32.42
N ARG A 92 22.18 28.87 -32.96
CA ARG A 92 23.15 29.72 -32.26
C ARG A 92 22.46 30.63 -31.23
N GLN A 93 21.31 31.20 -31.57
CA GLN A 93 20.51 32.05 -30.69
C GLN A 93 19.96 31.27 -29.49
N LEU A 94 19.51 30.04 -29.71
CA LEU A 94 19.04 29.13 -28.67
C LEU A 94 20.12 28.80 -27.63
N ARG A 95 21.34 28.48 -28.08
CA ARG A 95 22.49 28.23 -27.18
C ARG A 95 22.93 29.48 -26.42
N MET A 96 22.80 30.67 -27.02
CA MET A 96 23.03 31.94 -26.32
C MET A 96 21.98 32.17 -25.24
N ALA A 97 20.70 31.97 -25.54
CA ALA A 97 19.61 32.10 -24.57
C ALA A 97 19.79 31.15 -23.38
N ARG A 98 20.17 29.89 -23.60
CA ARG A 98 20.49 28.95 -22.51
C ARG A 98 21.63 29.45 -21.63
N ARG A 99 22.70 29.98 -22.22
CA ARG A 99 23.84 30.52 -21.46
C ARG A 99 23.46 31.75 -20.64
N VAL A 100 22.60 32.62 -21.18
CA VAL A 100 22.09 33.79 -20.48
C VAL A 100 21.16 33.37 -19.34
N ALA A 101 20.26 32.41 -19.56
CA ALA A 101 19.39 31.85 -18.53
C ALA A 101 20.19 31.25 -17.37
N GLN A 102 21.26 30.49 -17.68
CA GLN A 102 22.16 29.93 -16.66
C GLN A 102 22.92 31.01 -15.88
N LYS A 103 23.28 32.13 -16.53
CA LYS A 103 23.92 33.27 -15.85
C LYS A 103 22.96 34.02 -14.91
N HIS A 104 21.66 33.90 -15.16
CA HIS A 104 20.60 34.48 -14.34
C HIS A 104 19.97 33.44 -13.39
N ASP A 105 20.62 32.30 -13.18
CA ASP A 105 20.18 31.20 -12.29
C ASP A 105 18.77 30.65 -12.60
N LEU A 106 18.37 30.68 -13.88
CA LEU A 106 17.08 30.15 -14.34
C LEU A 106 17.23 28.69 -14.81
N PRO A 107 16.57 27.72 -14.15
CA PRO A 107 16.71 26.29 -14.47
C PRO A 107 15.81 25.93 -15.67
N ALA A 108 16.32 26.17 -16.88
CA ALA A 108 15.61 25.81 -18.11
C ALA A 108 15.78 24.32 -18.47
N THR A 109 14.68 23.64 -18.82
CA THR A 109 14.71 22.21 -19.20
C THR A 109 15.05 22.00 -20.68
N SER A 110 14.78 23.00 -21.53
CA SER A 110 15.03 23.00 -22.98
C SER A 110 15.56 24.36 -23.44
N ASP A 111 16.17 24.42 -24.63
CA ASP A 111 16.64 25.69 -25.22
C ASP A 111 15.51 26.70 -25.44
N TYR A 112 14.33 26.24 -25.85
CA TYR A 112 13.14 27.10 -26.04
C TYR A 112 12.54 27.54 -24.70
N ASP A 113 12.62 26.68 -23.68
CA ASP A 113 12.17 27.00 -22.31
C ASP A 113 13.08 28.07 -21.66
N ALA A 114 14.38 28.09 -22.02
CA ALA A 114 15.29 29.16 -21.60
C ALA A 114 14.86 30.53 -22.15
N VAL A 115 14.41 30.59 -23.41
CA VAL A 115 13.90 31.82 -24.03
C VAL A 115 12.61 32.27 -23.36
N ARG A 116 11.69 31.34 -23.07
CA ARG A 116 10.44 31.60 -22.36
C ARG A 116 10.70 32.21 -20.98
N LEU A 117 11.54 31.56 -20.16
CA LEU A 117 11.88 32.03 -18.81
C LEU A 117 12.55 33.41 -18.84
N LEU A 118 13.47 33.66 -19.78
CA LEU A 118 14.12 34.96 -19.90
C LEU A 118 13.12 36.09 -20.25
N ARG A 119 12.18 35.82 -21.17
CA ARG A 119 11.13 36.79 -21.54
C ARG A 119 10.15 37.05 -20.39
N GLN A 120 9.77 36.03 -19.64
CA GLN A 120 8.94 36.18 -18.44
C GLN A 120 9.62 37.05 -17.38
N HIS A 121 10.95 37.00 -17.29
CA HIS A 121 11.76 37.89 -16.43
C HIS A 121 12.09 39.24 -17.06
N GLY A 122 11.54 39.57 -18.24
CA GLY A 122 11.77 40.85 -18.94
C GLY A 122 13.17 41.01 -19.51
N ILE A 123 13.95 39.93 -19.59
CA ILE A 123 15.33 39.92 -20.08
C ILE A 123 15.33 39.42 -21.51
N ASP A 124 15.68 40.29 -22.45
CA ASP A 124 15.80 39.90 -23.85
C ASP A 124 17.23 39.36 -24.14
N PRO A 125 17.39 38.07 -24.44
CA PRO A 125 18.70 37.46 -24.69
C PRO A 125 19.45 38.07 -25.88
N PHE A 126 18.76 38.81 -26.77
CA PHE A 126 19.32 39.27 -28.03
C PHE A 126 19.67 40.77 -28.05
N LYS A 127 19.21 41.56 -27.07
CA LYS A 127 19.48 43.02 -27.01
C LYS A 127 20.95 43.39 -26.89
N ARG A 128 21.80 42.52 -26.34
CA ARG A 128 23.24 42.79 -26.20
C ARG A 128 24.06 42.54 -27.47
N ALA A 129 23.51 41.85 -28.47
CA ALA A 129 24.23 41.61 -29.73
C ALA A 129 24.31 42.87 -30.60
N GLN A 130 23.34 43.79 -30.50
CA GLN A 130 23.31 45.04 -31.28
C GLN A 130 24.15 46.18 -30.70
N MET A 131 24.71 46.05 -29.49
CA MET A 131 25.53 47.10 -28.87
C MET A 131 27.04 46.95 -29.10
N LEU A 132 27.47 45.95 -29.88
CA LEU A 132 28.88 45.73 -30.26
C LEU A 132 29.12 45.84 -31.78
N GLU A 133 28.14 46.36 -32.52
CA GLU A 133 28.20 46.56 -33.97
C GLU A 133 28.09 48.06 -34.32
N LEU A 134 29.03 48.84 -33.81
CA LEU A 134 29.30 50.20 -34.30
C LEU A 134 30.79 50.50 -34.19
N VAL A 135 31.60 49.68 -34.87
CA VAL A 135 32.91 50.07 -35.37
C VAL A 135 33.05 49.40 -36.73
N VAL A 136 32.99 50.22 -37.77
CA VAL A 136 33.27 49.88 -39.17
C VAL A 136 34.68 49.29 -39.26
N PRO A 137 34.85 48.19 -40.01
CA PRO A 137 35.74 48.28 -41.14
C PRO A 137 35.10 47.78 -42.44
N GLN A 138 35.58 48.42 -43.48
CA GLN A 138 35.13 48.38 -44.86
C GLN A 138 35.64 47.12 -45.58
N GLY A 139 34.75 46.49 -46.36
CA GLY A 139 35.05 45.43 -47.33
C GLY A 139 35.01 44.02 -46.72
N GLY A 140 34.29 43.05 -47.26
CA GLY A 140 33.53 42.90 -48.49
C GLY A 140 33.30 41.40 -48.68
N ALA A 141 32.22 41.05 -49.38
CA ALA A 141 31.83 39.71 -49.84
C ALA A 141 31.16 38.76 -48.83
N GLU A 142 29.83 38.78 -48.85
CA GLU A 142 28.94 37.60 -48.78
C GLU A 142 28.75 37.04 -50.22
N PRO A 143 28.07 35.90 -50.46
CA PRO A 143 28.24 34.54 -49.93
C PRO A 143 28.09 33.50 -51.10
N HIS A 144 27.73 32.25 -50.77
CA HIS A 144 27.23 31.10 -51.60
C HIS A 144 28.13 29.86 -51.39
N GLU A 145 27.74 28.82 -50.64
CA GLU A 145 26.51 28.01 -50.64
C GLU A 145 26.29 27.24 -51.95
N GLY A 146 26.17 25.92 -51.83
CA GLY A 146 25.44 25.09 -52.79
C GLY A 146 26.32 24.17 -53.65
N GLY A 147 26.32 22.89 -53.31
CA GLY A 147 27.04 21.86 -54.05
C GLY A 147 26.44 21.48 -55.41
N ALA A 148 27.34 20.91 -56.22
CA ALA A 148 27.16 19.74 -57.09
C ALA A 148 26.36 19.89 -58.41
N PRO A 149 26.47 18.92 -59.33
CA PRO A 149 27.70 18.45 -59.97
C PRO A 149 27.51 18.31 -61.51
N GLY A 150 28.59 18.03 -62.24
CA GLY A 150 28.49 17.21 -63.45
C GLY A 150 29.11 17.77 -64.74
N ALA A 151 30.06 16.97 -65.23
CA ALA A 151 30.18 16.54 -66.61
C ALA A 151 30.71 17.52 -67.68
N PHE A 152 31.93 17.17 -68.09
CA PHE A 152 32.39 17.02 -69.47
C PHE A 152 32.60 18.25 -70.36
N ALA A 153 33.87 18.35 -70.80
CA ALA A 153 34.36 18.75 -72.13
C ALA A 153 33.88 20.13 -72.64
N SER A 154 34.77 21.03 -73.05
CA SER A 154 35.77 20.80 -74.10
C SER A 154 36.67 22.03 -74.24
N LEU A 155 37.93 21.74 -74.59
CA LEU A 155 38.97 22.57 -75.24
C LEU A 155 38.44 23.61 -76.28
N PRO A 156 39.27 24.53 -76.82
CA PRO A 156 40.67 24.90 -76.50
C PRO A 156 40.95 26.44 -76.44
N ASP A 157 42.19 26.77 -76.04
CA ASP A 157 43.00 27.98 -76.38
C ASP A 157 42.94 28.40 -77.88
N PRO A 158 43.60 29.49 -78.40
CA PRO A 158 44.64 30.37 -77.84
C PRO A 158 44.52 31.88 -78.26
N GLU A 159 45.63 32.63 -78.07
CA GLU A 159 46.07 33.86 -78.80
C GLU A 159 45.55 35.19 -78.23
N ARG A 160 46.30 36.30 -78.16
CA ARG A 160 47.65 36.73 -78.57
C ARG A 160 47.87 38.11 -77.91
N GLU A 161 49.14 38.50 -77.71
CA GLU A 161 49.80 39.82 -77.99
C GLU A 161 49.03 41.13 -77.66
N ASP A 162 49.59 42.25 -77.20
CA ASP A 162 50.95 42.80 -77.11
C ASP A 162 50.82 44.19 -76.41
N SER A 163 51.92 44.69 -75.81
CA SER A 163 52.34 46.12 -75.75
C SER A 163 51.42 47.17 -75.06
N GLU A 164 51.83 48.21 -74.34
CA GLU A 164 53.09 48.91 -74.08
C GLU A 164 52.83 50.00 -72.98
N LYS A 165 53.88 50.33 -72.21
CA LYS A 165 54.29 51.66 -71.67
C LYS A 165 53.61 52.39 -70.48
N ALA A 166 54.54 52.88 -69.62
CA ALA A 166 54.54 54.08 -68.75
C ALA A 166 53.75 53.99 -67.42
N ALA A 167 54.21 54.46 -66.25
CA ALA A 167 55.38 55.21 -65.80
C ALA A 167 55.58 54.99 -64.28
N GLN A 168 56.82 55.12 -63.78
CA GLN A 168 57.18 55.09 -62.34
C GLN A 168 56.89 56.43 -61.64
N PRO A 169 56.93 56.49 -60.29
CA PRO A 169 58.14 57.07 -59.70
C PRO A 169 58.71 56.36 -58.45
N ARG A 170 60.00 56.66 -58.24
CA ARG A 170 60.99 56.18 -57.25
C ARG A 170 60.79 56.74 -55.82
N GLN A 171 61.26 55.98 -54.82
CA GLN A 171 61.97 56.44 -53.59
C GLN A 171 62.71 55.23 -52.97
N VAL A 172 63.99 54.98 -53.32
CA VAL A 172 65.27 55.37 -52.66
C VAL A 172 65.53 54.70 -51.30
N GLN A 173 66.54 53.82 -51.29
CA GLN A 173 67.17 53.09 -50.18
C GLN A 173 68.37 53.86 -49.60
N LEU A 174 68.70 53.62 -48.31
CA LEU A 174 70.04 53.80 -47.74
C LEU A 174 70.51 52.52 -47.00
N PRO A 175 71.83 52.28 -46.86
CA PRO A 175 72.41 50.93 -46.83
C PRO A 175 72.87 50.41 -45.46
N GLN A 176 73.17 49.10 -45.47
CA GLN A 176 73.72 48.22 -44.42
C GLN A 176 74.96 48.76 -43.70
N THR A 177 75.06 48.45 -42.40
CA THR A 177 76.35 48.25 -41.70
C THR A 177 76.42 46.84 -41.12
N VAL A 178 77.48 46.15 -41.50
CA VAL A 178 77.83 44.78 -41.12
C VAL A 178 78.63 44.82 -39.82
N PRO A 179 78.27 44.10 -38.73
CA PRO A 179 79.23 43.84 -37.67
C PRO A 179 80.18 42.72 -38.10
N ARG A 180 81.45 43.08 -38.26
CA ARG A 180 82.59 42.18 -38.51
C ARG A 180 82.71 41.16 -37.38
N GLY A 181 82.93 39.90 -37.76
CA GLY A 181 83.30 38.83 -36.83
C GLY A 181 84.59 39.16 -36.08
N ALA A 182 84.51 39.09 -34.75
CA ALA A 182 85.67 38.95 -33.91
C ALA A 182 85.94 37.44 -33.75
N GLN A 183 87.00 36.95 -34.38
CA GLN A 183 87.63 35.70 -34.00
C GLN A 183 88.19 35.87 -32.59
N SER A 184 87.45 35.40 -31.58
CA SER A 184 87.97 35.25 -30.22
C SER A 184 88.64 33.88 -30.11
N LEU A 185 89.95 33.89 -29.93
CA LEU A 185 90.73 32.75 -29.44
C LEU A 185 90.16 32.30 -28.07
N PRO A 186 90.32 31.02 -27.67
CA PRO A 186 89.69 30.51 -26.46
C PRO A 186 90.40 31.08 -25.22
N SER A 187 89.79 32.08 -24.57
CA SER A 187 90.20 32.55 -23.25
C SER A 187 89.47 31.73 -22.18
N THR A 188 90.22 31.12 -21.28
CA THR A 188 89.76 30.19 -20.23
C THR A 188 89.07 30.88 -19.03
N GLU A 189 88.49 32.07 -19.20
CA GLU A 189 87.81 32.80 -18.12
C GLU A 189 86.43 33.32 -18.56
N LEU A 190 85.39 32.94 -17.80
CA LEU A 190 83.97 33.20 -18.09
C LEU A 190 83.55 34.59 -17.60
N SER A 191 82.71 35.28 -18.39
CA SER A 191 82.10 36.57 -18.05
C SER A 191 81.18 36.49 -16.82
N PRO A 192 81.15 37.49 -15.90
CA PRO A 192 80.29 37.50 -14.71
C PRO A 192 78.78 37.36 -15.00
N ALA A 193 78.32 37.83 -16.16
CA ALA A 193 76.92 37.71 -16.59
C ALA A 193 76.58 36.27 -17.04
N GLU A 194 77.52 35.58 -17.68
CA GLU A 194 77.38 34.17 -18.05
C GLU A 194 77.43 33.26 -16.82
N MET A 195 78.24 33.61 -15.82
CA MET A 195 78.25 32.90 -14.53
C MET A 195 76.92 33.05 -13.79
N ARG A 196 76.33 34.25 -13.73
CA ARG A 196 75.01 34.47 -13.11
C ARG A 196 73.89 33.70 -13.84
N ASN A 197 73.90 33.70 -15.17
CA ASN A 197 72.92 32.95 -15.96
C ASN A 197 73.10 31.43 -15.82
N ARG A 198 74.34 30.93 -15.73
CA ARG A 198 74.61 29.52 -15.41
C ARG A 198 74.12 29.16 -14.02
N GLN A 199 74.39 29.97 -13.00
CA GLN A 199 73.90 29.79 -11.63
C GLN A 199 72.36 29.81 -11.55
N ILE A 200 71.69 30.74 -12.24
CA ILE A 200 70.22 30.77 -12.31
C ILE A 200 69.68 29.51 -13.00
N SER A 201 70.31 29.07 -14.10
CA SER A 201 69.91 27.85 -14.81
C SER A 201 70.16 26.58 -13.98
N GLU A 202 71.21 26.55 -13.17
CA GLU A 202 71.52 25.46 -12.25
C GLU A 202 70.50 25.40 -11.11
N ILE A 203 70.15 26.56 -10.53
CA ILE A 203 69.09 26.69 -9.51
C ILE A 203 67.74 26.26 -10.10
N GLN A 204 67.38 26.69 -11.31
CA GLN A 204 66.14 26.28 -11.97
C GLN A 204 66.10 24.78 -12.27
N ARG A 205 67.21 24.19 -12.77
CA ARG A 205 67.32 22.74 -12.98
C ARG A 205 67.22 21.97 -11.68
N ASP A 206 67.78 22.47 -10.59
CA ASP A 206 67.67 21.84 -9.27
C ASP A 206 66.27 21.95 -8.67
N ILE A 207 65.60 23.09 -8.81
CA ILE A 207 64.18 23.25 -8.43
C ILE A 207 63.31 22.30 -9.26
N ALA A 208 63.54 22.20 -10.57
CA ALA A 208 62.83 21.29 -11.46
C ALA A 208 63.09 19.81 -11.09
N ARG A 209 64.33 19.43 -10.79
CA ARG A 209 64.69 18.07 -10.32
C ARG A 209 64.02 17.74 -8.99
N ARG A 210 64.01 18.66 -8.02
CA ARG A 210 63.33 18.48 -6.72
C ARG A 210 61.81 18.37 -6.90
N ARG A 211 61.21 19.20 -7.75
CA ARG A 211 59.77 19.13 -8.09
C ARG A 211 59.43 17.80 -8.78
N ARG A 212 60.22 17.37 -9.77
CA ARG A 212 60.05 16.06 -10.44
C ARG A 212 60.15 14.90 -9.47
N ARG A 213 61.13 14.90 -8.55
CA ARG A 213 61.24 13.87 -7.51
C ARG A 213 60.04 13.87 -6.55
N LYS A 214 59.58 15.05 -6.10
CA LYS A 214 58.38 15.17 -5.26
C LYS A 214 57.11 14.69 -5.97
N LEU A 215 56.93 15.06 -7.23
CA LEU A 215 55.78 14.65 -8.05
C LEU A 215 55.83 13.15 -8.37
N ALA A 216 57.01 12.60 -8.67
CA ALA A 216 57.21 11.17 -8.84
C ALA A 216 56.92 10.38 -7.54
N MET A 217 57.33 10.89 -6.37
CA MET A 217 56.98 10.28 -5.08
C MET A 217 55.47 10.36 -4.78
N LEU A 218 54.80 11.45 -5.15
CA LEU A 218 53.35 11.58 -5.04
C LEU A 218 52.65 10.59 -5.96
N LEU A 219 53.03 10.52 -7.23
CA LEU A 219 52.49 9.55 -8.19
C LEU A 219 52.74 8.11 -7.74
N ALA A 220 53.92 7.79 -7.22
CA ALA A 220 54.22 6.46 -6.70
C ALA A 220 53.30 6.09 -5.52
N ARG A 221 53.05 7.03 -4.58
CA ARG A 221 52.11 6.83 -3.47
C ARG A 221 50.68 6.68 -3.97
N LEU A 222 50.22 7.57 -4.86
CA LEU A 222 48.89 7.48 -5.45
C LEU A 222 48.70 6.16 -6.21
N THR A 223 49.73 5.72 -6.94
CA THR A 223 49.69 4.46 -7.67
C THR A 223 49.58 3.28 -6.71
N ALA A 224 50.42 3.24 -5.67
CA ALA A 224 50.42 2.14 -4.71
C ALA A 224 49.13 2.06 -3.86
N PHE A 225 48.59 3.20 -3.42
CA PHE A 225 47.47 3.25 -2.48
C PHE A 225 46.09 3.45 -3.13
N VAL A 226 46.04 3.91 -4.38
CA VAL A 226 44.78 4.17 -5.09
C VAL A 226 44.71 3.35 -6.38
N LEU A 227 45.63 3.57 -7.34
CA LEU A 227 45.50 2.93 -8.66
C LEU A 227 45.68 1.42 -8.62
N LEU A 228 46.63 0.90 -7.84
CA LEU A 228 46.90 -0.53 -7.73
C LEU A 228 45.71 -1.28 -7.09
N PRO A 229 45.19 -0.90 -5.90
CA PRO A 229 44.01 -1.58 -5.35
C PRO A 229 42.77 -1.40 -6.22
N THR A 230 42.59 -0.24 -6.88
CA THR A 230 41.52 -0.05 -7.88
C THR A 230 41.68 -0.99 -9.07
N ALA A 231 42.89 -1.14 -9.61
CA ALA A 231 43.16 -2.04 -10.72
C ALA A 231 42.95 -3.51 -10.34
N LEU A 232 43.25 -3.89 -9.09
CA LEU A 232 42.96 -5.21 -8.55
C LEU A 232 41.45 -5.47 -8.47
N VAL A 233 40.67 -4.50 -7.99
CA VAL A 233 39.20 -4.57 -7.97
C VAL A 233 38.62 -4.63 -9.38
N GLY A 234 39.11 -3.79 -10.30
CA GLY A 234 38.72 -3.83 -11.70
C GLY A 234 39.06 -5.19 -12.33
N PHE A 235 40.24 -5.74 -12.06
CA PHE A 235 40.61 -7.07 -12.54
C PHE A 235 39.65 -8.15 -12.02
N TYR A 236 39.28 -8.09 -10.74
CA TYR A 236 38.26 -8.99 -10.18
C TYR A 236 36.92 -8.87 -10.92
N PHE A 237 36.34 -7.66 -11.04
CA PHE A 237 35.02 -7.50 -11.67
C PHE A 237 35.00 -7.82 -13.17
N TYR A 238 36.09 -7.59 -13.90
CA TYR A 238 36.14 -7.85 -15.33
C TYR A 238 36.53 -9.28 -15.70
N LYS A 239 37.34 -9.97 -14.88
CA LYS A 239 37.89 -11.30 -15.21
C LYS A 239 37.43 -12.44 -14.31
N ILE A 240 37.10 -12.18 -13.05
CA ILE A 240 36.81 -13.23 -12.06
C ILE A 240 35.33 -13.25 -11.67
N ALA A 241 34.72 -12.08 -11.47
CA ALA A 241 33.37 -11.98 -10.93
C ALA A 241 32.32 -12.62 -11.86
N THR A 242 31.47 -13.44 -11.27
CA THR A 242 30.41 -14.14 -11.99
C THR A 242 29.31 -13.17 -12.44
N PRO A 243 28.87 -13.22 -13.72
CA PRO A 243 27.72 -12.45 -14.16
C PRO A 243 26.45 -12.96 -13.48
N MET A 244 25.65 -12.04 -12.96
CA MET A 244 24.38 -12.32 -12.30
C MET A 244 23.26 -11.57 -13.03
N TYR A 245 22.15 -12.26 -13.27
CA TYR A 245 20.99 -11.77 -14.03
C TYR A 245 19.84 -11.51 -13.07
N SER A 246 19.10 -10.41 -13.28
CA SER A 246 17.91 -10.13 -12.47
C SER A 246 16.61 -10.30 -13.26
N ALA A 247 15.64 -10.98 -12.67
CA ALA A 247 14.27 -11.03 -13.13
C ALA A 247 13.42 -10.14 -12.24
N LYS A 248 12.76 -9.16 -12.84
CA LYS A 248 11.89 -8.20 -12.14
C LYS A 248 10.44 -8.57 -12.38
N SER A 249 9.64 -8.49 -11.33
CA SER A 249 8.21 -8.75 -11.37
C SER A 249 7.47 -7.82 -10.44
N GLU A 250 6.25 -7.48 -10.81
CA GLU A 250 5.36 -6.64 -10.01
C GLU A 250 3.99 -7.29 -9.94
N PHE A 251 3.41 -7.36 -8.75
CA PHE A 251 2.10 -7.97 -8.54
C PHE A 251 1.32 -7.23 -7.45
N LEU A 252 -0.01 -7.36 -7.51
CA LEU A 252 -0.94 -6.75 -6.59
C LEU A 252 -1.85 -7.81 -5.99
N ILE A 253 -2.26 -7.57 -4.75
CA ILE A 253 -3.30 -8.37 -4.10
C ILE A 253 -4.59 -7.57 -4.20
N LEU A 254 -5.52 -8.07 -5.00
CA LEU A 254 -6.82 -7.46 -5.18
C LEU A 254 -7.82 -8.13 -4.25
N GLN A 255 -8.60 -7.31 -3.56
CA GLN A 255 -9.77 -7.77 -2.83
C GLN A 255 -11.00 -7.52 -3.71
N ALA A 256 -11.84 -8.54 -3.94
CA ALA A 256 -13.10 -8.33 -4.65
C ALA A 256 -14.00 -7.40 -3.83
N ASP A 257 -14.51 -6.35 -4.49
CA ASP A 257 -15.32 -5.31 -3.85
C ASP A 257 -16.50 -5.90 -3.08
N ASN A 258 -16.67 -5.41 -1.86
CA ASN A 258 -17.78 -5.77 -1.00
C ASN A 258 -19.03 -4.96 -1.40
N VAL A 259 -19.53 -5.19 -2.62
CA VAL A 259 -20.68 -4.46 -3.21
C VAL A 259 -22.01 -4.69 -2.46
N GLY A 260 -22.02 -5.52 -1.40
CA GLY A 260 -23.24 -5.88 -0.65
C GLY A 260 -23.45 -5.20 0.71
N GLY A 261 -22.50 -4.40 1.22
CA GLY A 261 -22.58 -3.84 2.57
C GLY A 261 -23.19 -2.44 2.61
N GLY A 262 -24.52 -2.32 2.55
CA GLY A 262 -25.26 -1.06 2.66
C GLY A 262 -25.25 -0.45 4.08
N GLY A 263 -24.06 -0.17 4.62
CA GLY A 263 -23.89 0.45 5.93
C GLY A 263 -22.58 1.22 6.03
N LEU A 264 -22.50 2.16 6.98
CA LEU A 264 -21.37 3.08 7.21
C LEU A 264 -20.02 2.36 7.40
N GLY A 265 -20.00 1.06 7.71
CA GLY A 265 -18.80 0.22 7.81
C GLY A 265 -18.25 -0.32 6.47
N GLY A 266 -19.03 -0.28 5.39
CA GLY A 266 -18.60 -0.71 4.05
C GLY A 266 -17.63 0.27 3.38
N LEU A 267 -17.63 1.54 3.80
CA LEU A 267 -16.77 2.59 3.23
C LEU A 267 -15.28 2.38 3.56
N LEU A 268 -14.95 1.63 4.62
CA LEU A 268 -13.57 1.41 5.07
C LEU A 268 -12.97 0.08 4.60
N THR A 269 -13.80 -0.92 4.27
CA THR A 269 -13.34 -2.28 3.96
C THR A 269 -12.76 -2.45 2.54
N GLY A 270 -13.07 -1.53 1.62
CA GLY A 270 -12.45 -1.44 0.29
C GLY A 270 -11.30 -0.43 0.20
N THR A 271 -10.91 0.19 1.32
CA THR A 271 -9.80 1.15 1.32
C THR A 271 -8.45 0.44 1.24
N GLN A 272 -7.47 1.07 0.59
CA GLN A 272 -6.08 0.60 0.45
C GLN A 272 -5.40 0.22 1.78
N PHE A 273 -5.93 0.69 2.91
CA PHE A 273 -5.47 0.29 4.25
C PHE A 273 -5.81 -1.17 4.60
N ALA A 274 -6.91 -1.75 4.11
CA ALA A 274 -7.29 -3.13 4.42
C ALA A 274 -6.45 -4.16 3.64
N THR A 275 -6.14 -3.89 2.37
CA THR A 275 -5.27 -4.73 1.52
C THR A 275 -3.79 -4.65 1.91
N SER A 276 -3.38 -3.58 2.60
CA SER A 276 -1.99 -3.40 3.02
C SER A 276 -1.47 -4.49 3.95
N GLN A 277 -2.31 -5.06 4.82
CA GLN A 277 -1.90 -6.12 5.75
C GLN A 277 -1.54 -7.41 5.01
N ASP A 278 -2.32 -7.77 3.99
CA ASP A 278 -2.07 -8.97 3.20
C ASP A 278 -0.78 -8.81 2.38
N SER A 279 -0.55 -7.64 1.79
CA SER A 279 0.68 -7.34 1.04
C SER A 279 1.92 -7.39 1.94
N ILE A 280 1.83 -6.85 3.16
CA ILE A 280 2.92 -6.90 4.15
C ILE A 280 3.17 -8.35 4.61
N ALA A 281 2.12 -9.15 4.80
CA ALA A 281 2.25 -10.55 5.19
C ALA A 281 2.92 -11.38 4.09
N VAL A 282 2.55 -11.17 2.82
CA VAL A 282 3.18 -11.81 1.66
C VAL A 282 4.64 -11.38 1.52
N GLN A 283 4.94 -10.08 1.63
CA GLN A 283 6.31 -9.59 1.64
C GLN A 283 7.15 -10.29 2.72
N SER A 284 6.63 -10.34 3.96
CA SER A 284 7.32 -10.97 5.09
C SER A 284 7.54 -12.46 4.87
N TYR A 285 6.56 -13.16 4.27
CA TYR A 285 6.68 -14.56 3.91
C TYR A 285 7.74 -14.79 2.84
N LEU A 286 7.71 -14.04 1.73
CA LEU A 286 8.69 -14.17 0.66
C LEU A 286 10.11 -13.81 1.10
N GLN A 287 10.26 -12.90 2.07
CA GLN A 287 11.56 -12.58 2.68
C GLN A 287 12.01 -13.62 3.72
N SER A 288 11.15 -14.55 4.12
CA SER A 288 11.44 -15.49 5.21
C SER A 288 12.31 -16.67 4.77
N LYS A 289 12.91 -17.35 5.76
CA LYS A 289 13.62 -18.61 5.57
C LYS A 289 12.70 -19.72 5.02
N ASP A 290 11.41 -19.67 5.34
CA ASP A 290 10.44 -20.66 4.89
C ASP A 290 10.27 -20.64 3.36
N ALA A 291 10.13 -19.44 2.77
CA ALA A 291 10.10 -19.28 1.32
C ALA A 291 11.39 -19.77 0.64
N MET A 292 12.56 -19.50 1.25
CA MET A 292 13.83 -20.03 0.75
C MET A 292 13.90 -21.55 0.80
N LEU A 293 13.50 -22.18 1.91
CA LEU A 293 13.53 -23.64 2.06
C LEU A 293 12.59 -24.32 1.07
N ARG A 294 11.42 -23.70 0.83
CA ARG A 294 10.49 -24.15 -0.20
C ARG A 294 11.08 -24.02 -1.60
N LEU A 295 11.68 -22.87 -1.91
CA LEU A 295 12.35 -22.65 -3.20
C LEU A 295 13.49 -23.64 -3.43
N ASP A 296 14.25 -23.97 -2.38
CA ASP A 296 15.31 -24.96 -2.41
C ASP A 296 14.79 -26.37 -2.67
N ARG A 297 13.71 -26.77 -2.00
CA ARG A 297 13.08 -28.07 -2.23
C ARG A 297 12.52 -28.22 -3.66
N ASP A 298 11.94 -27.15 -4.18
CA ASP A 298 11.17 -27.21 -5.43
C ASP A 298 12.07 -26.98 -6.67
N LEU A 299 13.12 -26.14 -6.57
CA LEU A 299 14.02 -25.80 -7.68
C LEU A 299 15.52 -25.92 -7.37
N GLY A 300 15.92 -26.33 -6.16
CA GLY A 300 17.34 -26.50 -5.82
C GLY A 300 18.12 -25.19 -5.71
N PHE A 301 17.56 -24.17 -5.05
CA PHE A 301 18.22 -22.89 -4.80
C PHE A 301 19.68 -23.03 -4.32
N GLN A 302 19.95 -23.88 -3.32
CA GLN A 302 21.31 -24.06 -2.80
C GLN A 302 22.23 -24.69 -3.83
N ALA A 303 21.73 -25.67 -4.59
CA ALA A 303 22.49 -26.34 -5.64
C ALA A 303 22.93 -25.33 -6.72
N GLU A 304 22.02 -24.44 -7.14
CA GLU A 304 22.32 -23.40 -8.13
C GLU A 304 23.44 -22.47 -7.68
N PHE A 305 23.38 -22.00 -6.43
CA PHE A 305 24.41 -21.09 -5.89
C PHE A 305 25.71 -21.79 -5.47
N SER A 306 25.75 -23.12 -5.48
CA SER A 306 26.93 -23.93 -5.13
C SER A 306 27.78 -24.36 -6.33
N GLN A 307 27.36 -24.02 -7.55
CA GLN A 307 28.02 -24.44 -8.78
C GLN A 307 29.48 -23.94 -8.87
N ASP A 308 30.36 -24.75 -9.45
CA ASP A 308 31.81 -24.53 -9.39
C ASP A 308 32.31 -23.29 -10.14
N TRP A 309 31.60 -22.85 -11.18
CA TRP A 309 31.94 -21.69 -12.00
C TRP A 309 31.54 -20.35 -11.35
N ILE A 310 30.78 -20.39 -10.24
CA ILE A 310 30.48 -19.21 -9.45
C ILE A 310 31.75 -18.81 -8.69
N ASP A 311 32.02 -17.51 -8.65
CA ASP A 311 33.24 -16.99 -8.05
C ASP A 311 33.31 -17.36 -6.55
N PRO A 312 34.50 -17.59 -5.98
CA PRO A 312 34.63 -18.08 -4.60
C PRO A 312 34.05 -17.16 -3.53
N ILE A 313 33.80 -15.88 -3.85
CA ILE A 313 33.28 -14.90 -2.90
C ILE A 313 31.74 -14.95 -2.86
N GLN A 314 31.10 -15.24 -4.00
CA GLN A 314 29.65 -15.32 -4.13
C GLN A 314 29.12 -16.75 -4.00
N ARG A 315 29.95 -17.76 -4.25
CA ARG A 315 29.58 -19.17 -4.23
C ARG A 315 29.20 -19.64 -2.83
N LEU A 316 28.09 -20.36 -2.76
CA LEU A 316 27.64 -21.05 -1.56
C LEU A 316 28.47 -22.34 -1.37
N PRO A 317 29.06 -22.60 -0.19
CA PRO A 317 29.69 -23.88 0.08
C PRO A 317 28.71 -25.05 -0.09
N ALA A 318 29.16 -26.18 -0.62
CA ALA A 318 28.30 -27.35 -0.88
C ALA A 318 27.71 -27.97 0.41
N ASP A 319 28.34 -27.74 1.55
CA ASP A 319 27.93 -28.16 2.89
C ASP A 319 27.37 -27.00 3.74
N ALA A 320 26.96 -25.90 3.09
CA ALA A 320 26.49 -24.71 3.78
C ALA A 320 25.25 -25.00 4.66
N SER A 321 25.22 -24.40 5.84
CA SER A 321 24.02 -24.43 6.67
C SER A 321 22.90 -23.59 6.04
N ASN A 322 21.64 -23.92 6.36
CA ASN A 322 20.47 -23.18 5.88
C ASN A 322 20.51 -21.69 6.24
N GLU A 323 21.22 -21.30 7.31
CA GLU A 323 21.42 -19.90 7.72
C GLU A 323 22.35 -19.16 6.76
N THR A 324 23.35 -19.86 6.22
CA THR A 324 24.27 -19.31 5.23
C THR A 324 23.58 -19.20 3.88
N ALA A 325 22.85 -20.24 3.47
CA ALA A 325 21.99 -20.19 2.28
C ALA A 325 20.97 -19.04 2.35
N TYR A 326 20.35 -18.84 3.52
CA TYR A 326 19.39 -17.74 3.71
C TYR A 326 20.03 -16.34 3.61
N LYS A 327 21.29 -16.17 4.02
CA LYS A 327 22.01 -14.89 3.79
C LYS A 327 22.18 -14.62 2.31
N THR A 328 22.51 -15.65 1.52
CA THR A 328 22.61 -15.56 0.05
C THR A 328 21.24 -15.24 -0.56
N TYR A 329 20.19 -15.94 -0.13
CA TYR A 329 18.81 -15.68 -0.55
C TYR A 329 18.39 -14.24 -0.30
N ARG A 330 18.57 -13.72 0.92
CA ARG A 330 18.20 -12.34 1.27
C ARG A 330 18.96 -11.30 0.45
N LYS A 331 20.19 -11.59 0.02
CA LYS A 331 20.99 -10.69 -0.83
C LYS A 331 20.47 -10.68 -2.27
N ASN A 332 19.99 -11.81 -2.76
CA ASN A 332 19.65 -12.05 -4.16
C ASN A 332 18.15 -11.91 -4.46
N VAL A 333 17.28 -12.08 -3.46
CA VAL A 333 15.83 -11.89 -3.56
C VAL A 333 15.47 -10.60 -2.81
N LYS A 334 15.22 -9.53 -3.58
CA LYS A 334 14.85 -8.23 -3.05
C LYS A 334 13.37 -8.00 -3.28
N ILE A 335 12.62 -7.75 -2.22
CA ILE A 335 11.18 -7.52 -2.28
C ILE A 335 10.89 -6.20 -1.59
N GLY A 336 10.11 -5.34 -2.24
CA GLY A 336 9.63 -4.06 -1.71
C GLY A 336 8.13 -3.93 -1.89
N TYR A 337 7.46 -3.38 -0.88
CA TYR A 337 6.05 -3.02 -0.94
C TYR A 337 5.92 -1.50 -1.06
N ASP A 338 5.14 -1.05 -2.04
CA ASP A 338 4.78 0.35 -2.21
C ASP A 338 3.36 0.58 -1.66
N PRO A 339 3.20 1.23 -0.50
CA PRO A 339 1.89 1.44 0.11
C PRO A 339 1.02 2.46 -0.64
N THR A 340 1.61 3.27 -1.53
CA THR A 340 0.86 4.27 -2.31
C THR A 340 0.20 3.61 -3.52
N GLU A 341 0.89 2.69 -4.17
CA GLU A 341 0.37 1.97 -5.35
C GLU A 341 -0.26 0.62 -4.99
N GLY A 342 -0.01 0.09 -3.79
CA GLY A 342 -0.46 -1.25 -3.38
C GLY A 342 0.30 -2.39 -4.09
N VAL A 343 1.43 -2.07 -4.73
CA VAL A 343 2.22 -2.98 -5.58
C VAL A 343 3.36 -3.60 -4.77
N ILE A 344 3.56 -4.91 -4.93
CA ILE A 344 4.77 -5.59 -4.47
C ILE A 344 5.72 -5.73 -5.66
N ARG A 345 6.90 -5.13 -5.53
CA ARG A 345 8.00 -5.24 -6.48
C ARG A 345 8.98 -6.29 -6.00
N MET A 346 9.30 -7.25 -6.85
CA MET A 346 10.26 -8.30 -6.55
C MET A 346 11.32 -8.34 -7.64
N GLU A 347 12.59 -8.37 -7.20
CA GLU A 347 13.76 -8.59 -8.03
C GLU A 347 14.47 -9.85 -7.53
N VAL A 348 14.59 -10.85 -8.40
CA VAL A 348 15.31 -12.09 -8.11
C VAL A 348 16.57 -12.14 -8.95
N ILE A 349 17.71 -12.26 -8.30
CA ILE A 349 19.03 -12.29 -8.91
C ILE A 349 19.55 -13.72 -8.88
N ALA A 350 19.97 -14.25 -10.03
CA ALA A 350 20.55 -15.58 -10.12
C ALA A 350 21.74 -15.63 -11.11
N PRO A 351 22.60 -16.65 -11.03
CA PRO A 351 23.74 -16.82 -11.94
C PRO A 351 23.32 -17.08 -13.39
N ASP A 352 22.14 -17.66 -13.58
CA ASP A 352 21.56 -17.99 -14.89
C ASP A 352 20.27 -17.16 -15.12
N PRO A 353 20.07 -16.60 -16.34
CA PRO A 353 18.92 -15.75 -16.62
C PRO A 353 17.59 -16.52 -16.61
N GLN A 354 17.53 -17.75 -17.12
CA GLN A 354 16.34 -18.60 -17.06
C GLN A 354 16.00 -18.97 -15.61
N ILE A 355 17.01 -19.29 -14.81
CA ILE A 355 16.81 -19.62 -13.40
C ILE A 355 16.30 -18.41 -12.61
N SER A 356 16.79 -17.21 -12.89
CA SER A 356 16.28 -15.98 -12.25
C SER A 356 14.77 -15.79 -12.48
N ALA A 357 14.30 -16.04 -13.69
CA ALA A 357 12.89 -15.96 -14.05
C ALA A 357 12.08 -17.12 -13.44
N ALA A 358 12.63 -18.33 -13.42
CA ALA A 358 11.99 -19.50 -12.80
C ALA A 358 11.81 -19.34 -11.29
N PHE A 359 12.84 -18.84 -10.59
CA PHE A 359 12.75 -18.53 -9.16
C PHE A 359 11.71 -17.45 -8.90
N SER A 360 11.69 -16.36 -9.68
CA SER A 360 10.68 -15.32 -9.53
C SER A 360 9.27 -15.85 -9.74
N THR A 361 9.03 -16.63 -10.80
CA THR A 361 7.72 -17.24 -11.09
C THR A 361 7.24 -18.13 -9.95
N ASN A 362 8.11 -18.96 -9.38
CA ASN A 362 7.73 -19.83 -8.25
C ASN A 362 7.55 -19.06 -6.94
N LEU A 363 8.32 -18.00 -6.70
CA LEU A 363 8.06 -17.14 -5.55
C LEU A 363 6.69 -16.45 -5.67
N ILE A 364 6.28 -16.05 -6.87
CA ILE A 364 4.92 -15.52 -7.10
C ILE A 364 3.85 -16.59 -6.81
N SER A 365 4.05 -17.84 -7.26
CA SER A 365 3.09 -18.92 -6.96
C SER A 365 3.01 -19.22 -5.46
N TYR A 366 4.14 -19.15 -4.74
CA TYR A 366 4.14 -19.31 -3.28
C TYR A 366 3.43 -18.16 -2.58
N ALA A 367 3.53 -16.95 -3.10
CA ALA A 367 2.76 -15.80 -2.61
C ALA A 367 1.26 -16.00 -2.84
N GLU A 368 0.86 -16.47 -4.02
CA GLU A 368 -0.53 -16.78 -4.34
C GLU A 368 -1.09 -17.86 -3.39
N ASP A 369 -0.37 -18.97 -3.22
CA ASP A 369 -0.72 -20.02 -2.27
C ASP A 369 -0.87 -19.49 -0.85
N ARG A 370 0.01 -18.57 -0.43
CA ARG A 370 -0.03 -18.00 0.92
C ARG A 370 -1.29 -17.17 1.14
N VAL A 371 -1.67 -16.35 0.16
CA VAL A 371 -2.90 -15.53 0.19
C VAL A 371 -4.14 -16.42 0.16
N ASN A 372 -4.12 -17.45 -0.69
CA ASN A 372 -5.21 -18.41 -0.82
C ASN A 372 -5.41 -19.20 0.49
N ASN A 373 -4.34 -19.74 1.09
CA ASN A 373 -4.41 -20.50 2.33
C ASN A 373 -4.92 -19.66 3.51
N LEU A 374 -4.44 -18.41 3.65
CA LEU A 374 -4.93 -17.50 4.69
C LEU A 374 -6.45 -17.25 4.55
N SER A 375 -6.92 -17.14 3.31
CA SER A 375 -8.34 -16.98 3.00
C SER A 375 -9.14 -18.26 3.26
N HIS A 376 -8.63 -19.42 2.86
CA HIS A 376 -9.30 -20.71 3.06
C HIS A 376 -9.47 -21.05 4.53
N GLN A 377 -8.42 -20.88 5.35
CA GLN A 377 -8.50 -21.17 6.78
C GLN A 377 -9.54 -20.26 7.47
N LYS A 378 -9.48 -18.94 7.21
CA LYS A 378 -10.43 -18.00 7.79
C LYS A 378 -11.89 -18.30 7.39
N ARG A 379 -12.13 -18.71 6.13
CA ARG A 379 -13.47 -19.13 5.67
C ARG A 379 -13.93 -20.40 6.36
N GLY A 380 -13.04 -21.37 6.53
CA GLY A 380 -13.31 -22.62 7.24
C GLY A 380 -13.73 -22.35 8.69
N ASP A 381 -12.96 -21.54 9.40
CA ASP A 381 -13.22 -21.16 10.79
C ASP A 381 -14.56 -20.41 10.92
N GLN A 382 -14.81 -19.40 10.06
CA GLN A 382 -16.07 -18.64 10.07
C GLN A 382 -17.29 -19.53 9.78
N MET A 383 -17.17 -20.46 8.82
CA MET A 383 -18.25 -21.39 8.48
C MET A 383 -18.51 -22.36 9.64
N GLN A 384 -17.45 -22.87 10.28
CA GLN A 384 -17.56 -23.74 11.44
C GLN A 384 -18.27 -23.03 12.59
N ASP A 385 -17.88 -21.79 12.90
CA ASP A 385 -18.50 -20.97 13.94
C ASP A 385 -19.98 -20.70 13.65
N ALA A 386 -20.33 -20.36 12.40
CA ALA A 386 -21.71 -20.13 11.99
C ALA A 386 -22.56 -21.40 12.10
N MET A 387 -22.04 -22.57 11.65
CA MET A 387 -22.71 -23.86 11.80
C MET A 387 -22.92 -24.22 13.27
N GLN A 388 -21.90 -24.01 14.11
CA GLN A 388 -21.99 -24.30 15.55
C GLN A 388 -23.01 -23.38 16.24
N GLY A 389 -23.04 -22.09 15.87
CA GLY A 389 -24.07 -21.15 16.33
C GLY A 389 -25.48 -21.60 15.96
N PHE A 390 -25.68 -22.07 14.72
CA PHE A 390 -26.95 -22.60 14.25
C PHE A 390 -27.38 -23.89 14.96
N GLU A 391 -26.46 -24.84 15.15
CA GLU A 391 -26.73 -26.07 15.89
C GLU A 391 -27.11 -25.78 17.36
N ASN A 392 -26.39 -24.83 18.00
CA ASN A 392 -26.71 -24.38 19.34
C ASN A 392 -28.09 -23.71 19.40
N ALA A 393 -28.44 -22.86 18.44
CA ALA A 393 -29.76 -22.24 18.36
C ALA A 393 -30.88 -23.29 18.20
N GLN A 394 -30.67 -24.33 17.37
CA GLN A 394 -31.62 -25.44 17.25
C GLN A 394 -31.81 -26.19 18.58
N LYS A 395 -30.72 -26.49 19.29
CA LYS A 395 -30.76 -27.19 20.59
C LYS A 395 -31.51 -26.37 21.63
N GLU A 396 -31.20 -25.08 21.76
CA GLU A 396 -31.87 -24.21 22.73
C GLU A 396 -33.35 -23.98 22.39
N ARG A 397 -33.70 -23.86 21.10
CA ARG A 397 -35.09 -23.80 20.64
C ARG A 397 -35.86 -25.07 20.98
N ARG A 398 -35.24 -26.25 20.79
CA ARG A 398 -35.85 -27.54 21.17
C ARG A 398 -36.10 -27.62 22.68
N LYS A 399 -35.12 -27.23 23.51
CA LYS A 399 -35.27 -27.19 24.98
C LYS A 399 -36.40 -26.26 25.43
N ALA A 400 -36.52 -25.08 24.81
CA ALA A 400 -37.62 -24.15 25.10
C ALA A 400 -38.98 -24.75 24.72
N GLN A 401 -39.08 -25.41 23.56
CA GLN A 401 -40.30 -26.09 23.13
C GLN A 401 -40.68 -27.23 24.08
N GLU A 402 -39.72 -28.06 24.49
CA GLU A 402 -39.96 -29.15 25.45
C GLU A 402 -40.44 -28.61 26.80
N SER A 403 -39.84 -27.52 27.29
CA SER A 403 -40.24 -26.86 28.54
C SER A 403 -41.68 -26.32 28.46
N LEU A 404 -42.05 -25.69 27.34
CA LEU A 404 -43.41 -25.23 27.09
C LEU A 404 -44.40 -26.40 27.09
N VAL A 405 -44.09 -27.48 26.37
CA VAL A 405 -44.94 -28.68 26.31
C VAL A 405 -45.12 -29.28 27.72
N GLN A 406 -44.06 -29.38 28.51
CA GLN A 406 -44.16 -29.88 29.89
C GLN A 406 -45.03 -28.99 30.78
N LEU A 407 -44.94 -27.67 30.64
CA LEU A 407 -45.79 -26.73 31.39
C LEU A 407 -47.26 -26.84 30.95
N GLN A 408 -47.53 -26.99 29.65
CA GLN A 408 -48.87 -27.20 29.11
C GLN A 408 -49.49 -28.53 29.59
N GLN A 409 -48.71 -29.62 29.59
CA GLN A 409 -49.15 -30.92 30.13
C GLN A 409 -49.50 -30.82 31.61
N LYS A 410 -48.66 -30.15 32.42
CA LYS A 410 -48.95 -29.89 33.84
C LYS A 410 -50.22 -29.06 34.03
N GLY A 411 -50.46 -28.07 33.17
CA GLY A 411 -51.67 -27.25 33.18
C GLY A 411 -52.93 -28.04 32.84
N ALA A 412 -52.86 -28.92 31.85
CA ALA A 412 -53.99 -29.74 31.41
C ALA A 412 -54.41 -30.81 32.45
N ILE A 413 -53.46 -31.32 33.24
CA ILE A 413 -53.74 -32.33 34.28
C ILE A 413 -54.44 -31.74 35.50
N LEU A 414 -54.26 -30.43 35.74
CA LEU A 414 -54.59 -29.84 37.03
C LEU A 414 -55.98 -29.18 37.12
N ASP A 415 -56.87 -29.31 36.10
CA ASP A 415 -58.16 -28.59 35.92
C ASP A 415 -58.83 -28.13 37.23
N PRO A 416 -58.41 -26.97 37.76
CA PRO A 416 -58.78 -26.53 39.10
C PRO A 416 -60.11 -25.82 39.06
N GLU A 417 -60.44 -25.18 37.93
CA GLU A 417 -61.74 -24.56 37.71
C GLU A 417 -62.83 -25.62 37.72
N GLY A 418 -62.61 -26.77 37.07
CA GLY A 418 -63.51 -27.93 37.15
C GLY A 418 -63.67 -28.46 38.57
N VAL A 419 -62.57 -28.58 39.33
CA VAL A 419 -62.59 -29.07 40.72
C VAL A 419 -63.25 -28.07 41.68
N ILE A 420 -62.93 -26.78 41.57
CA ILE A 420 -63.49 -25.70 42.40
C ILE A 420 -64.97 -25.50 42.08
N ALA A 421 -65.36 -25.49 40.80
CA ALA A 421 -66.75 -25.43 40.39
C ALA A 421 -67.53 -26.66 40.88
N GLY A 422 -66.93 -27.85 40.81
CA GLY A 422 -67.48 -29.08 41.36
C GLY A 422 -67.69 -29.03 42.88
N LEU A 423 -66.68 -28.56 43.64
CA LEU A 423 -66.77 -28.37 45.09
C LEU A 423 -67.82 -27.33 45.47
N ARG A 424 -67.91 -26.21 44.72
CA ARG A 424 -68.90 -25.16 44.97
C ARG A 424 -70.33 -25.63 44.69
N SER A 425 -70.51 -26.45 43.65
CA SER A 425 -71.80 -27.11 43.39
C SER A 425 -72.18 -28.06 44.53
N GLN A 426 -71.24 -28.84 45.06
CA GLN A 426 -71.48 -29.72 46.21
C GLN A 426 -71.82 -28.94 47.49
N ILE A 427 -71.07 -27.87 47.79
CA ILE A 427 -71.34 -26.99 48.94
C ILE A 427 -72.75 -26.40 48.84
N ASN A 428 -73.11 -25.80 47.70
CA ASN A 428 -74.45 -25.24 47.49
C ASN A 428 -75.55 -26.29 47.69
N ASN A 429 -75.36 -27.53 47.23
CA ASN A 429 -76.33 -28.62 47.44
C ASN A 429 -76.49 -28.95 48.93
N ILE A 430 -75.38 -29.07 49.66
CA ILE A 430 -75.41 -29.35 51.11
C ILE A 430 -76.00 -28.16 51.89
N GLU A 431 -75.74 -26.92 51.50
CA GLU A 431 -76.35 -25.73 52.12
C GLU A 431 -77.88 -25.72 51.95
N ILE A 432 -78.39 -26.07 50.76
CA ILE A 432 -79.83 -26.19 50.51
C ILE A 432 -80.44 -27.28 51.41
N GLN A 433 -79.82 -28.48 51.46
CA GLN A 433 -80.28 -29.57 52.32
C GLN A 433 -80.25 -29.17 53.81
N LEU A 434 -79.23 -28.42 54.24
CA LEU A 434 -79.11 -27.91 55.60
C LEU A 434 -80.25 -26.94 55.92
N GLN A 435 -80.56 -26.00 55.02
CA GLN A 435 -81.67 -25.05 55.19
C GLN A 435 -83.03 -25.77 55.25
N GLU A 436 -83.26 -26.75 54.38
CA GLU A 436 -84.49 -27.56 54.41
C GLU A 436 -84.65 -28.30 55.75
N LYS A 437 -83.56 -28.89 56.26
CA LYS A 437 -83.56 -29.59 57.56
C LYS A 437 -83.73 -28.65 58.74
N GLN A 438 -83.16 -27.44 58.68
CA GLN A 438 -83.38 -26.39 59.68
C GLN A 438 -84.84 -25.93 59.70
N LEU A 439 -85.45 -25.73 58.53
CA LEU A 439 -86.86 -25.37 58.42
C LEU A 439 -87.76 -26.51 58.94
N GLN A 440 -87.42 -27.76 58.64
CA GLN A 440 -88.11 -28.93 59.16
C GLN A 440 -88.02 -28.99 60.70
N LEU A 441 -86.85 -28.69 61.28
CA LEU A 441 -86.67 -28.62 62.73
C LEU A 441 -87.54 -27.50 63.33
N ALA A 442 -87.55 -26.30 62.74
CA ALA A 442 -88.39 -25.19 63.19
C ALA A 442 -89.89 -25.58 63.20
N ALA A 443 -90.37 -26.16 62.10
CA ALA A 443 -91.76 -26.63 61.99
C ALA A 443 -92.12 -27.72 63.02
N LEU A 444 -91.17 -28.57 63.41
CA LEU A 444 -91.38 -29.56 64.48
C LEU A 444 -91.45 -28.91 65.88
N LEU A 445 -90.75 -27.79 66.09
CA LEU A 445 -90.71 -27.05 67.35
C LEU A 445 -91.89 -26.07 67.53
N ASP A 446 -92.56 -25.67 66.45
CA ASP A 446 -93.78 -24.84 66.49
C ASP A 446 -94.97 -25.54 67.17
N ASN A 447 -94.92 -26.86 67.35
CA ASN A 447 -95.94 -27.62 68.06
C ASN A 447 -95.78 -27.48 69.59
N THR A 448 -96.88 -27.22 70.31
CA THR A 448 -96.90 -27.09 71.78
C THR A 448 -96.43 -28.33 72.54
N ARG A 449 -96.47 -29.53 71.92
CA ARG A 449 -95.83 -30.76 72.43
C ARG A 449 -95.06 -31.49 71.32
N PRO A 450 -93.81 -31.11 71.04
CA PRO A 450 -93.01 -31.71 69.98
C PRO A 450 -92.71 -33.20 70.24
N ASN A 451 -92.71 -34.01 69.17
CA ASN A 451 -92.22 -35.39 69.25
C ASN A 451 -90.69 -35.40 69.29
N GLN A 452 -90.13 -35.68 70.48
CA GLN A 452 -88.68 -35.62 70.72
C GLN A 452 -87.87 -36.53 69.78
N ALA A 453 -88.36 -37.73 69.42
CA ALA A 453 -87.65 -38.62 68.51
C ALA A 453 -87.49 -38.02 67.10
N LYS A 454 -88.48 -37.25 66.62
CA LYS A 454 -88.39 -36.55 65.31
C LYS A 454 -87.49 -35.32 65.39
N VAL A 455 -87.54 -34.60 66.50
CA VAL A 455 -86.70 -33.41 66.75
C VAL A 455 -85.23 -33.81 66.84
N ASP A 456 -84.90 -34.86 67.58
CA ASP A 456 -83.53 -35.34 67.73
C ASP A 456 -82.98 -35.92 66.42
N GLY A 457 -83.83 -36.58 65.62
CA GLY A 457 -83.48 -37.00 64.27
C GLY A 457 -83.11 -35.81 63.37
N ALA A 458 -83.92 -34.75 63.36
CA ALA A 458 -83.66 -33.54 62.58
C ALA A 458 -82.42 -32.77 63.06
N ARG A 459 -82.18 -32.66 64.38
CA ARG A 459 -80.95 -32.10 64.93
C ARG A 459 -79.72 -32.91 64.53
N GLY A 460 -79.82 -34.24 64.56
CA GLY A 460 -78.75 -35.14 64.14
C GLY A 460 -78.43 -35.02 62.64
N ASP A 461 -79.45 -34.86 61.79
CA ASP A 461 -79.26 -34.58 60.36
C ASP A 461 -78.54 -33.24 60.13
N ILE A 462 -78.97 -32.18 60.83
CA ILE A 462 -78.34 -30.85 60.77
C ILE A 462 -76.88 -30.91 61.18
N GLY A 463 -76.54 -31.58 62.30
CA GLY A 463 -75.15 -31.73 62.73
C GLY A 463 -74.28 -32.48 61.71
N ARG A 464 -74.79 -33.56 61.13
CA ARG A 464 -74.07 -34.30 60.06
C ARG A 464 -73.84 -33.45 58.81
N LEU A 465 -74.83 -32.66 58.41
CA LEU A 465 -74.74 -31.77 57.24
C LEU A 465 -73.77 -30.60 57.50
N GLN A 466 -73.75 -30.04 58.72
CA GLN A 466 -72.77 -29.03 59.14
C GLN A 466 -71.35 -29.58 59.14
N ASP A 467 -71.13 -30.76 59.72
CA ASP A 467 -69.81 -31.41 59.71
C ASP A 467 -69.33 -31.69 58.28
N LEU A 468 -70.24 -32.07 57.37
CA LEU A 468 -69.92 -32.29 55.97
C LEU A 468 -69.61 -30.98 55.24
N LEU A 469 -70.38 -29.93 55.51
CA LEU A 469 -70.16 -28.59 54.98
C LEU A 469 -68.79 -28.03 55.41
N ASP A 470 -68.42 -28.20 56.68
CA ASP A 470 -67.12 -27.76 57.22
C ASP A 470 -65.96 -28.51 56.55
N ARG A 471 -66.10 -29.82 56.32
CA ARG A 471 -65.11 -30.60 55.56
C ARG A 471 -65.00 -30.14 54.11
N LEU A 472 -66.12 -29.85 53.44
CA LEU A 472 -66.13 -29.37 52.07
C LEU A 472 -65.53 -27.96 51.97
N ASN A 473 -65.83 -27.07 52.92
CA ASN A 473 -65.23 -25.74 53.02
C ASN A 473 -63.73 -25.79 53.30
N ALA A 474 -63.28 -26.67 54.21
CA ALA A 474 -61.85 -26.89 54.44
C ALA A 474 -61.14 -27.40 53.18
N ARG A 475 -61.79 -28.30 52.43
CA ARG A 475 -61.27 -28.81 51.15
C ARG A 475 -61.29 -27.75 50.03
N MET A 476 -62.28 -26.85 50.03
CA MET A 476 -62.32 -25.70 49.13
C MET A 476 -61.20 -24.70 49.46
N ILE A 477 -60.95 -24.44 50.75
CA ILE A 477 -59.86 -23.58 51.21
C ILE A 477 -58.50 -24.21 50.88
N ASP A 478 -58.34 -25.53 51.00
CA ASP A 478 -57.11 -26.24 50.61
C ASP A 478 -56.90 -26.24 49.10
N ALA A 479 -57.96 -26.51 48.32
CA ALA A 479 -57.95 -26.41 46.87
C ALA A 479 -57.66 -24.98 46.38
N SER A 480 -58.17 -23.97 47.10
CA SER A 480 -57.90 -22.55 46.85
C SER A 480 -56.51 -22.12 47.33
N ASN A 481 -55.99 -22.62 48.44
CA ASN A 481 -54.61 -22.35 48.87
C ASN A 481 -53.57 -23.07 47.99
N GLY A 482 -53.97 -24.17 47.32
CA GLY A 482 -53.23 -24.77 46.22
C GLY A 482 -53.13 -23.89 44.96
N GLU A 483 -53.87 -22.77 44.88
CA GLU A 483 -53.91 -21.85 43.73
C GLU A 483 -52.62 -21.07 43.48
N ASN A 484 -51.67 -21.06 44.43
CA ASN A 484 -50.34 -20.47 44.19
C ASN A 484 -49.55 -21.19 43.08
N SER A 485 -49.97 -22.40 42.67
CA SER A 485 -49.37 -23.14 41.57
C SER A 485 -49.86 -22.68 40.20
N LEU A 486 -51.13 -22.28 40.05
CA LEU A 486 -51.81 -22.20 38.74
C LEU A 486 -51.73 -20.82 38.09
N ALA A 487 -51.94 -19.74 38.86
CA ALA A 487 -51.63 -18.39 38.39
C ALA A 487 -50.12 -18.29 38.06
N GLN A 488 -49.28 -18.89 38.90
CA GLN A 488 -47.85 -19.00 38.65
C GLN A 488 -47.53 -19.89 37.43
N LEU A 489 -48.30 -20.96 37.18
CA LEU A 489 -48.17 -21.82 36.00
C LEU A 489 -48.57 -21.09 34.72
N SER A 490 -49.65 -20.31 34.73
CA SER A 490 -50.07 -19.48 33.60
C SER A 490 -48.98 -18.47 33.22
N VAL A 491 -48.43 -17.77 34.21
CA VAL A 491 -47.29 -16.86 34.01
C VAL A 491 -46.06 -17.61 33.48
N ARG A 492 -45.74 -18.81 33.99
CA ARG A 492 -44.64 -19.63 33.48
C ARG A 492 -44.87 -20.11 32.05
N ILE A 493 -46.11 -20.44 31.67
CA ILE A 493 -46.47 -20.81 30.29
C ILE A 493 -46.28 -19.60 29.37
N GLN A 494 -46.74 -18.41 29.76
CA GLN A 494 -46.53 -17.18 28.98
C GLN A 494 -45.04 -16.86 28.83
N MET A 495 -44.25 -16.99 29.91
CA MET A 495 -42.79 -16.84 29.85
C MET A 495 -42.17 -17.87 28.91
N ALA A 496 -42.55 -19.15 28.99
CA ALA A 496 -42.04 -20.19 28.10
C ALA A 496 -42.44 -19.99 26.63
N GLN A 497 -43.61 -19.41 26.36
CA GLN A 497 -44.02 -19.00 25.01
C GLN A 497 -43.16 -17.85 24.48
N ALA A 498 -42.91 -16.82 25.31
CA ALA A 498 -42.04 -15.70 24.95
C ALA A 498 -40.58 -16.17 24.74
N ASP A 499 -40.10 -17.09 25.57
CA ASP A 499 -38.79 -17.72 25.42
C ASP A 499 -38.71 -18.49 24.09
N LEU A 500 -39.72 -19.32 23.77
CA LEU A 500 -39.76 -20.05 22.50
C LEU A 500 -39.75 -19.09 21.30
N ALA A 501 -40.57 -18.03 21.33
CA ALA A 501 -40.59 -17.02 20.27
C ALA A 501 -39.22 -16.33 20.11
N THR A 502 -38.56 -16.02 21.21
CA THR A 502 -37.20 -15.47 21.21
C THR A 502 -36.20 -16.46 20.61
N ARG A 503 -36.30 -17.76 20.95
CA ARG A 503 -35.44 -18.80 20.37
C ARG A 503 -35.69 -19.02 18.88
N ASP A 504 -36.93 -18.89 18.41
CA ASP A 504 -37.26 -18.96 16.99
C ASP A 504 -36.63 -17.78 16.22
N MET A 505 -36.68 -16.56 16.76
CA MET A 505 -35.98 -15.40 16.18
C MET A 505 -34.46 -15.60 16.15
N MET A 506 -33.87 -16.13 17.22
CA MET A 506 -32.43 -16.43 17.27
C MET A 506 -32.03 -17.50 16.26
N LEU A 507 -32.86 -18.54 16.08
CA LEU A 507 -32.64 -19.58 15.08
C LEU A 507 -32.67 -19.00 13.66
N GLN A 508 -33.63 -18.12 13.36
CA GLN A 508 -33.72 -17.44 12.08
C GLN A 508 -32.48 -16.58 11.81
N SER A 509 -32.01 -15.82 12.81
CA SER A 509 -30.78 -15.03 12.72
C SER A 509 -29.54 -15.92 12.48
N ALA A 510 -29.42 -17.03 13.20
CA ALA A 510 -28.32 -17.97 13.00
C ALA A 510 -28.35 -18.62 11.60
N LEU A 511 -29.53 -18.93 11.06
CA LEU A 511 -29.67 -19.43 9.69
C LEU A 511 -29.25 -18.37 8.66
N GLN A 512 -29.65 -17.11 8.85
CA GLN A 512 -29.22 -16.00 8.00
C GLN A 512 -27.69 -15.84 8.03
N GLN A 513 -27.08 -15.95 9.21
CA GLN A 513 -25.62 -15.93 9.36
C GLN A 513 -24.95 -17.06 8.59
N VAL A 514 -25.47 -18.29 8.68
CA VAL A 514 -24.97 -19.45 7.92
C VAL A 514 -25.06 -19.21 6.41
N GLU A 515 -26.19 -18.72 5.90
CA GLU A 515 -26.34 -18.42 4.47
C GLU A 515 -25.44 -17.27 4.02
N GLN A 516 -25.29 -16.23 4.84
CA GLN A 516 -24.36 -15.13 4.57
C GLN A 516 -22.92 -15.63 4.50
N THR A 517 -22.47 -16.41 5.50
CA THR A 517 -21.13 -16.99 5.52
C THR A 517 -20.92 -17.97 4.36
N ARG A 518 -21.94 -18.74 3.97
CA ARG A 518 -21.88 -19.61 2.78
C ARG A 518 -21.69 -18.81 1.49
N MET A 519 -22.44 -17.72 1.33
CA MET A 519 -22.28 -16.81 0.19
C MET A 519 -20.88 -16.16 0.17
N GLU A 520 -20.38 -15.71 1.33
CA GLU A 520 -19.04 -15.13 1.45
C GLU A 520 -17.93 -16.15 1.19
N ALA A 521 -18.08 -17.40 1.64
CA ALA A 521 -17.13 -18.48 1.42
C ALA A 521 -17.02 -18.89 -0.06
N ASN A 522 -18.15 -18.85 -0.78
CA ASN A 522 -18.19 -19.14 -2.22
C ASN A 522 -17.64 -17.99 -3.09
N ARG A 523 -17.42 -16.79 -2.53
CA ARG A 523 -16.85 -15.66 -3.26
C ARG A 523 -15.32 -15.70 -3.24
N GLN A 524 -14.70 -15.46 -4.39
CA GLN A 524 -13.26 -15.20 -4.47
C GLN A 524 -12.98 -13.77 -4.00
N VAL A 525 -12.79 -13.60 -2.69
CA VAL A 525 -12.59 -12.28 -2.10
C VAL A 525 -11.16 -11.77 -2.27
N ARG A 526 -10.15 -12.62 -2.46
CA ARG A 526 -8.74 -12.19 -2.60
C ARG A 526 -8.05 -13.00 -3.68
N TYR A 527 -7.36 -12.33 -4.58
CA TYR A 527 -6.50 -12.97 -5.58
C TYR A 527 -5.28 -12.10 -5.87
N LEU A 528 -4.19 -12.77 -6.23
CA LEU A 528 -2.96 -12.12 -6.67
C LEU A 528 -3.04 -11.94 -8.19
N THR A 529 -2.76 -10.73 -8.67
CA THR A 529 -2.60 -10.46 -10.10
C THR A 529 -1.19 -9.98 -10.38
N VAL A 530 -0.58 -10.49 -11.45
CA VAL A 530 0.78 -10.13 -11.86
C VAL A 530 0.69 -9.02 -12.90
N SER A 531 1.16 -7.83 -12.56
CA SER A 531 1.21 -6.69 -13.47
C SER A 531 2.41 -6.75 -14.41
N VAL A 532 3.54 -7.25 -13.90
CA VAL A 532 4.77 -7.43 -14.68
C VAL A 532 5.27 -8.85 -14.47
N ASN A 533 5.24 -9.64 -15.54
CA ASN A 533 5.72 -11.01 -15.51
C ASN A 533 7.25 -11.07 -15.44
N PRO A 534 7.83 -12.02 -14.67
CA PRO A 534 9.27 -12.21 -14.64
C PRO A 534 9.77 -12.71 -15.98
N VAL A 535 10.65 -11.94 -16.59
CA VAL A 535 11.32 -12.29 -17.85
C VAL A 535 12.83 -12.44 -17.62
N PRO A 536 13.49 -13.40 -18.28
CA PRO A 536 14.94 -13.57 -18.19
C PRO A 536 15.65 -12.35 -18.80
N SER A 537 16.61 -11.78 -18.08
CA SER A 537 17.43 -10.68 -18.58
C SER A 537 18.42 -11.16 -19.64
N GLN A 538 18.57 -10.40 -20.73
CA GLN A 538 19.54 -10.70 -21.80
C GLN A 538 20.98 -10.32 -21.40
N ASP A 539 21.13 -9.23 -20.64
CA ASP A 539 22.43 -8.74 -20.16
C ASP A 539 22.60 -9.01 -18.65
N PRO A 540 23.82 -9.30 -18.18
CA PRO A 540 24.11 -9.40 -16.75
C PRO A 540 23.80 -8.08 -16.04
N SER A 541 22.94 -8.13 -15.03
CA SER A 541 22.56 -6.96 -14.22
C SER A 541 23.63 -6.60 -13.19
N TYR A 542 24.41 -7.60 -12.76
CA TYR A 542 25.49 -7.46 -11.79
C TYR A 542 26.70 -8.34 -12.16
N PRO A 543 27.92 -7.98 -11.69
CA PRO A 543 28.29 -6.71 -11.08
C PRO A 543 28.32 -5.57 -12.11
N ARG A 544 28.15 -4.32 -11.65
CA ARG A 544 28.21 -3.16 -12.55
C ARG A 544 29.67 -2.76 -12.73
N LYS A 545 30.39 -3.55 -13.52
CA LYS A 545 31.86 -3.57 -13.61
C LYS A 545 32.50 -2.19 -13.70
N PHE A 546 31.94 -1.27 -14.51
CA PHE A 546 32.45 0.09 -14.66
C PHE A 546 32.15 0.98 -13.43
N GLU A 547 30.89 0.99 -13.00
CA GLU A 547 30.40 1.79 -11.86
C GLU A 547 31.09 1.37 -10.56
N ASP A 548 31.20 0.07 -10.32
CA ASP A 548 31.83 -0.50 -9.13
C ASP A 548 33.35 -0.24 -9.11
N THR A 549 34.01 -0.24 -10.28
CA THR A 549 35.45 0.09 -10.37
C THR A 549 35.71 1.58 -10.12
N ILE A 550 34.87 2.48 -10.65
CA ILE A 550 34.96 3.92 -10.36
C ILE A 550 34.64 4.19 -8.89
N LEU A 551 33.64 3.53 -8.33
CA LEU A 551 33.32 3.64 -6.91
C LEU A 551 34.52 3.21 -6.05
N ALA A 552 35.16 2.10 -6.37
CA ALA A 552 36.38 1.66 -5.69
C ALA A 552 37.51 2.71 -5.80
N PHE A 553 37.72 3.29 -6.98
CA PHE A 553 38.68 4.39 -7.17
C PHE A 553 38.39 5.58 -6.26
N LEU A 554 37.13 6.02 -6.20
CA LEU A 554 36.72 7.14 -5.36
C LEU A 554 36.89 6.84 -3.87
N ILE A 555 36.56 5.62 -3.43
CA ILE A 555 36.74 5.17 -2.04
C ILE A 555 38.22 5.17 -1.67
N PHE A 556 39.08 4.53 -2.47
CA PHE A 556 40.52 4.51 -2.18
C PHE A 556 41.15 5.90 -2.25
N SER A 557 40.73 6.74 -3.20
CA SER A 557 41.16 8.14 -3.28
C SER A 557 40.72 8.93 -2.04
N GLY A 558 39.48 8.76 -1.58
CA GLY A 558 38.95 9.41 -0.38
C GLY A 558 39.71 9.01 0.89
N ILE A 559 39.95 7.70 1.06
CA ILE A 559 40.75 7.18 2.19
C ILE A 559 42.17 7.73 2.14
N TYR A 560 42.81 7.73 0.97
CA TYR A 560 44.14 8.29 0.79
C TYR A 560 44.19 9.77 1.14
N LEU A 561 43.23 10.57 0.66
CA LEU A 561 43.12 11.99 0.99
C LEU A 561 42.98 12.20 2.49
N MET A 562 42.10 11.45 3.15
CA MET A 562 41.88 11.57 4.59
C MET A 562 43.17 11.28 5.37
N ILE A 563 43.83 10.15 5.10
CA ILE A 563 45.08 9.77 5.76
C ILE A 563 46.18 10.80 5.47
N SER A 564 46.28 11.27 4.23
CA SER A 564 47.30 12.24 3.83
C SER A 564 47.13 13.59 4.54
N LEU A 565 45.87 14.04 4.73
CA LEU A 565 45.56 15.26 5.46
C LEU A 565 45.89 15.09 6.96
N THR A 566 45.47 13.98 7.57
CA THR A 566 45.78 13.68 8.97
C THR A 566 47.29 13.63 9.21
N ALA A 567 48.04 12.98 8.32
CA ALA A 567 49.50 12.94 8.39
C ALA A 567 50.14 14.32 8.20
N SER A 568 49.56 15.18 7.35
CA SER A 568 50.03 16.56 7.19
C SER A 568 49.84 17.37 8.46
N ILE A 569 48.66 17.28 9.08
CA ILE A 569 48.34 17.98 10.33
C ILE A 569 49.25 17.49 11.47
N LEU A 570 49.40 16.17 11.64
CA LEU A 570 50.31 15.59 12.63
C LEU A 570 51.76 16.08 12.44
N ARG A 571 52.22 16.14 11.20
CA ARG A 571 53.57 16.64 10.89
C ARG A 571 53.73 18.11 11.26
N GLU A 572 52.73 18.93 10.99
CA GLU A 572 52.74 20.36 11.35
C GLU A 572 52.80 20.57 12.87
N GLN A 573 52.06 19.76 13.63
CA GLN A 573 52.04 19.80 15.09
C GLN A 573 53.33 19.27 15.74
N VAL A 574 54.06 18.35 15.10
CA VAL A 574 55.34 17.81 15.60
C VAL A 574 56.54 18.65 15.17
N THR A 575 56.38 19.49 14.13
CA THR A 575 57.46 20.36 13.62
C THR A 575 57.36 21.79 14.18
N SER A 576 56.27 22.13 14.87
CA SER A 576 56.13 23.36 15.68
C SER A 576 56.57 23.08 17.10
#